data_AF-A0A1H7ETX3-F1
#
_entry.id   AF-A0A1H7ETX3-F1
#
_cell.length_a   1.000
_cell.length_b   1.000
_cell.length_c   1.000
_cell.angle_alpha   90.00
_cell.angle_beta   90.00
_cell.angle_gamma   90.00
#
_symmetry.space_group_name_H-M   'P 1'
#
loop_
_entity.id
_entity.type
_entity.pdbx_description
1 polymer ?
#
loop_
_entity_poly.entity_id
_entity_poly.type
_entity_poly.pdbx_seq_one_letter_code
_entity_poly.pdbx_strand_id
1 'polypeptide(L)'
;MDQLDTACIDAPQAKTLRLQLDAGQSAASSAEADVRQKIAMGNVKAARASLDQLGAANREHPEIAALRTEIQNAAKAQEEAAAAAAAVAGAAAAPSAPGFMEVPARANAMPAPQQDLVSGFLRDAETAMAELKFDKAKTYVESARRIDPANSQAAFLARRIKERELAYARKEMTIN
;
A
#
# COMPACT_ATOMS: atom_id res chain seq x y z
N MET A 1 -15.80 -38.93 36.36
CA MET A 1 -14.63 -38.16 35.91
C MET A 1 -15.04 -36.75 35.44
N ASP A 2 -16.28 -36.31 35.70
CA ASP A 2 -16.93 -35.15 35.06
C ASP A 2 -16.83 -33.81 35.82
N GLN A 3 -16.15 -33.75 36.96
CA GLN A 3 -16.05 -32.52 37.76
C GLN A 3 -14.86 -31.64 37.36
N LEU A 4 -13.90 -32.17 36.60
CA LEU A 4 -12.75 -31.41 36.10
C LEU A 4 -13.12 -30.54 34.90
N ASP A 5 -14.00 -31.01 34.02
CA ASP A 5 -14.48 -30.26 32.85
C ASP A 5 -15.30 -29.03 33.24
N THR A 6 -16.18 -29.12 34.23
CA THR A 6 -17.02 -27.98 34.66
C THR A 6 -16.23 -26.92 35.42
N ALA A 7 -15.26 -27.34 36.26
CA ALA A 7 -14.37 -26.41 36.96
C ALA A 7 -13.43 -25.67 35.99
N CYS A 8 -12.97 -26.34 34.92
CA CYS A 8 -12.20 -25.70 33.85
C CYS A 8 -13.07 -24.77 32.96
N ILE A 9 -14.35 -25.07 32.74
CA ILE A 9 -15.22 -24.24 31.90
C ILE A 9 -15.60 -22.90 32.57
N ASP A 10 -15.82 -22.90 33.89
CA ASP A 10 -16.17 -21.68 34.66
C ASP A 10 -14.98 -21.00 35.33
N ALA A 11 -13.78 -21.57 35.20
CA ALA A 11 -12.55 -20.94 35.66
C ALA A 11 -12.39 -19.56 34.99
N PRO A 12 -12.09 -18.49 35.75
CA PRO A 12 -11.84 -17.16 35.21
C PRO A 12 -10.67 -17.17 34.20
N GLN A 13 -9.74 -18.11 34.35
CA GLN A 13 -8.67 -18.37 33.39
C GLN A 13 -9.19 -18.85 32.04
N ALA A 14 -10.19 -19.74 31.98
CA ALA A 14 -10.76 -20.20 30.71
C ALA A 14 -11.61 -19.12 30.02
N LYS A 15 -12.31 -18.28 30.78
CA LYS A 15 -13.00 -17.09 30.24
C LYS A 15 -11.99 -16.08 29.65
N THR A 16 -10.88 -15.86 30.35
CA THR A 16 -9.79 -14.99 29.88
C THR A 16 -9.14 -15.56 28.62
N LEU A 17 -8.90 -16.87 28.58
CA LEU A 17 -8.32 -17.55 27.43
C LEU A 17 -9.24 -17.47 26.20
N ARG A 18 -10.56 -17.67 26.38
CA ARG A 18 -11.56 -17.51 25.31
C ARG A 18 -11.57 -16.08 24.77
N LEU A 19 -11.59 -15.08 25.64
CA LEU A 19 -11.51 -13.67 25.24
C LEU A 19 -10.23 -13.36 24.45
N GLN A 20 -9.08 -13.92 24.87
CA GLN A 20 -7.83 -13.77 24.14
C GLN A 20 -7.85 -14.46 22.78
N LEU A 21 -8.49 -15.63 22.68
CA LEU A 21 -8.66 -16.35 21.42
C LEU A 21 -9.61 -15.61 20.46
N ASP A 22 -10.75 -15.10 20.94
CA ASP A 22 -11.68 -14.31 20.13
C ASP A 22 -11.04 -13.00 19.63
N ALA A 23 -10.27 -12.34 20.49
CA ALA A 23 -9.50 -11.14 20.12
C ALA A 23 -8.41 -11.47 19.09
N GLY A 24 -7.70 -12.59 19.26
CA GLY A 24 -6.71 -13.09 18.32
C GLY A 24 -7.30 -13.50 16.98
N GLN A 25 -8.48 -14.14 16.98
CA GLN A 25 -9.22 -14.51 15.77
C GLN A 25 -9.72 -13.29 15.02
N SER A 26 -10.30 -12.31 15.71
CA SER A 26 -10.77 -11.06 15.08
C SER A 26 -9.62 -10.25 14.47
N ALA A 27 -8.47 -10.22 15.15
CA ALA A 27 -7.26 -9.59 14.63
C ALA A 27 -6.69 -10.35 13.41
N ALA A 28 -6.72 -11.68 13.44
CA ALA A 28 -6.31 -12.52 12.32
C ALA A 28 -7.21 -12.29 11.10
N SER A 29 -8.54 -12.37 11.23
CA SER A 29 -9.47 -12.12 10.12
C SER A 29 -9.34 -10.72 9.53
N SER A 30 -9.05 -9.71 10.35
CA SER A 30 -8.78 -8.35 9.87
C SER A 30 -7.48 -8.26 9.08
N ALA A 31 -6.42 -8.94 9.54
CA ALA A 31 -5.15 -9.01 8.83
C ALA A 31 -5.27 -9.81 7.51
N GLU A 32 -6.11 -10.83 7.43
CA GLU A 32 -6.41 -11.54 6.18
C GLU A 32 -7.10 -10.66 5.16
N ALA A 33 -8.11 -9.90 5.59
CA ALA A 33 -8.79 -8.93 4.73
C ALA A 33 -7.81 -7.88 4.20
N ASP A 34 -6.87 -7.41 5.03
CA ASP A 34 -5.82 -6.48 4.59
C ASP A 34 -4.89 -7.14 3.55
N VAL A 35 -4.40 -8.38 3.79
CA VAL A 35 -3.56 -9.11 2.82
C VAL A 35 -4.27 -9.24 1.47
N ARG A 36 -5.53 -9.68 1.45
CA ARG A 36 -6.31 -9.81 0.20
C ARG A 36 -6.52 -8.47 -0.48
N GLN A 37 -6.77 -7.40 0.28
CA GLN A 37 -6.87 -6.06 -0.26
C GLN A 37 -5.54 -5.57 -0.87
N LYS A 38 -4.39 -5.84 -0.23
CA LYS A 38 -3.08 -5.49 -0.78
C LYS A 38 -2.76 -6.27 -2.05
N ILE A 39 -3.13 -7.56 -2.11
CA ILE A 39 -3.03 -8.38 -3.33
C ILE A 39 -3.88 -7.77 -4.44
N ALA A 40 -5.13 -7.40 -4.16
CA ALA A 40 -6.03 -6.76 -5.12
C ALA A 40 -5.51 -5.39 -5.63
N MET A 41 -4.77 -4.67 -4.78
CA MET A 41 -4.10 -3.41 -5.14
C MET A 41 -2.78 -3.59 -5.90
N GLY A 42 -2.34 -4.83 -6.17
CA GLY A 42 -1.05 -5.13 -6.81
C GLY A 42 0.16 -4.81 -5.91
N ASN A 43 -0.05 -4.61 -4.61
CA ASN A 43 1.01 -4.30 -3.67
C ASN A 43 1.50 -5.56 -2.97
N VAL A 44 2.19 -6.41 -3.73
CA VAL A 44 2.73 -7.70 -3.27
C VAL A 44 3.71 -7.53 -2.09
N LYS A 45 4.44 -6.41 -2.03
CA LYS A 45 5.38 -6.11 -0.93
C LYS A 45 4.65 -5.81 0.38
N ALA A 46 3.58 -5.02 0.34
CA ALA A 46 2.73 -4.77 1.49
C ALA A 46 1.99 -6.05 1.93
N ALA A 47 1.50 -6.85 0.97
CA ALA A 47 0.85 -8.12 1.26
C ALA A 47 1.78 -9.10 2.02
N ARG A 48 3.07 -9.17 1.64
CA ARG A 48 4.08 -9.97 2.38
C ARG A 48 4.27 -9.48 3.81
N ALA A 49 4.40 -8.16 4.00
CA ALA A 49 4.57 -7.58 5.33
C ALA A 49 3.34 -7.86 6.24
N SER A 50 2.12 -7.73 5.70
CA SER A 50 0.89 -8.06 6.42
C SER A 50 0.81 -9.56 6.76
N LEU A 51 1.31 -10.44 5.88
CA LEU A 51 1.37 -11.88 6.14
C LEU A 51 2.41 -12.26 7.20
N ASP A 52 3.58 -11.63 7.23
CA ASP A 52 4.55 -11.82 8.31
C ASP A 52 3.99 -11.33 9.66
N GLN A 53 3.21 -10.24 9.64
CA GLN A 53 2.52 -9.74 10.82
C GLN A 53 1.39 -10.68 11.29
N LEU A 54 0.64 -11.27 10.36
CA LEU A 54 -0.36 -12.31 10.65
C LEU A 54 0.32 -13.56 11.24
N GLY A 55 1.45 -13.99 10.69
CA GLY A 55 2.23 -15.11 11.22
C GLY A 55 2.85 -14.82 12.59
N ALA A 56 3.21 -13.57 12.89
CA ALA A 56 3.68 -13.18 14.22
C ALA A 56 2.53 -13.14 15.26
N ALA A 57 1.34 -12.71 14.85
CA ALA A 57 0.16 -12.63 15.71
C ALA A 57 -0.52 -13.99 15.93
N ASN A 58 -0.55 -14.85 14.91
CA ASN A 58 -1.20 -16.15 14.95
C ASN A 58 -0.49 -17.17 14.05
N ARG A 59 0.56 -17.80 14.59
CA ARG A 59 1.38 -18.80 13.86
C ARG A 59 0.60 -20.02 13.39
N GLU A 60 -0.50 -20.35 14.05
CA GLU A 60 -1.33 -21.53 13.76
C GLU A 60 -2.48 -21.22 12.80
N HIS A 61 -2.51 -20.02 12.21
CA HIS A 61 -3.58 -19.66 11.29
C HIS A 61 -3.53 -20.51 10.01
N PRO A 62 -4.58 -21.29 9.69
CA PRO A 62 -4.55 -22.26 8.59
C PRO A 62 -4.39 -21.61 7.21
N GLU A 63 -4.82 -20.35 7.07
CA GLU A 63 -4.79 -19.60 5.81
C GLU A 63 -3.41 -19.01 5.49
N ILE A 64 -2.42 -19.01 6.41
CA ILE A 64 -1.08 -18.47 6.13
C ILE A 64 -0.43 -19.16 4.93
N ALA A 65 -0.61 -20.48 4.81
CA ALA A 65 -0.10 -21.25 3.68
C ALA A 65 -0.80 -20.90 2.35
N ALA A 66 -2.12 -20.71 2.40
CA ALA A 66 -2.92 -20.32 1.25
C ALA A 66 -2.54 -18.90 0.77
N LEU A 67 -2.50 -17.93 1.68
CA LEU A 67 -2.14 -16.54 1.40
C LEU A 67 -0.70 -16.39 0.89
N ARG A 68 0.26 -17.19 1.38
CA ARG A 68 1.62 -17.22 0.80
C ARG A 68 1.61 -17.65 -0.66
N THR A 69 0.82 -18.65 -0.99
CA THR A 69 0.67 -19.15 -2.37
C THR A 69 0.04 -18.08 -3.25
N GLU A 70 -1.01 -17.41 -2.78
CA GLU A 70 -1.65 -16.30 -3.50
C GLU A 70 -0.68 -15.14 -3.73
N ILE A 71 0.10 -14.74 -2.73
CA ILE A 71 1.12 -13.69 -2.86
C ILE A 71 2.21 -14.09 -3.86
N GLN A 72 2.62 -15.36 -3.88
CA GLN A 72 3.59 -15.84 -4.87
C GLN A 72 3.02 -15.84 -6.28
N ASN A 73 1.75 -16.23 -6.45
CA ASN A 73 1.08 -16.20 -7.74
C ASN A 73 0.87 -14.75 -8.23
N ALA A 74 0.49 -13.84 -7.33
CA ALA A 74 0.40 -12.41 -7.63
C ALA A 74 1.77 -11.82 -8.01
N ALA A 75 2.84 -12.21 -7.32
CA ALA A 75 4.21 -11.81 -7.66
C ALA A 75 4.61 -12.30 -9.06
N LYS A 76 4.36 -13.58 -9.36
CA LYS A 76 4.64 -14.16 -10.68
C LYS A 76 3.83 -13.49 -11.79
N ALA A 77 2.53 -13.28 -11.57
CA ALA A 77 1.67 -12.59 -12.53
C ALA A 77 2.13 -11.14 -12.78
N GLN A 78 2.62 -10.45 -11.76
CA GLN A 78 3.18 -9.11 -11.89
C GLN A 78 4.51 -9.10 -12.64
N GLU A 79 5.33 -10.14 -12.48
CA GLU A 79 6.60 -10.32 -13.19
C GLU A 79 6.38 -10.72 -14.66
N GLU A 80 5.41 -11.58 -14.95
CA GLU A 80 4.96 -11.91 -16.31
C GLU A 80 4.33 -10.70 -17.02
N ALA A 81 3.54 -9.89 -16.30
CA ALA A 81 3.00 -8.65 -16.84
C ALA A 81 4.11 -7.62 -17.15
N ALA A 82 5.14 -7.54 -16.31
CA ALA A 82 6.31 -6.68 -16.54
C ALA A 82 7.18 -7.19 -17.71
N ALA A 83 7.36 -8.50 -17.84
CA ALA A 83 8.10 -9.12 -18.94
C ALA A 83 7.34 -8.99 -20.28
N ALA A 84 6.02 -9.16 -20.28
CA ALA A 84 5.18 -8.92 -21.45
C ALA A 84 5.24 -7.45 -21.89
N ALA A 85 5.22 -6.50 -20.95
CA ALA A 85 5.39 -5.07 -21.21
C ALA A 85 6.78 -4.74 -21.79
N ALA A 86 7.84 -5.43 -21.35
CA ALA A 86 9.18 -5.29 -21.92
C ALA A 86 9.29 -5.92 -23.33
N ALA A 87 8.59 -7.01 -23.61
CA ALA A 87 8.59 -7.67 -24.91
C ALA A 87 7.88 -6.85 -26.01
N VAL A 88 6.81 -6.12 -25.68
CA VAL A 88 6.19 -5.18 -26.65
C VAL A 88 7.01 -3.91 -26.88
N ALA A 89 7.85 -3.50 -25.91
CA ALA A 89 8.77 -2.37 -26.09
C ALA A 89 9.96 -2.71 -27.00
N GLY A 90 10.35 -3.98 -27.10
CA GLY A 90 11.47 -4.44 -27.95
C GLY A 90 11.17 -4.51 -29.46
N ALA A 91 9.89 -4.48 -29.87
CA ALA A 91 9.50 -4.64 -31.27
C ALA A 91 9.26 -3.33 -32.05
N ALA A 92 9.33 -2.17 -31.39
CA ALA A 92 9.01 -0.86 -32.00
C ALA A 92 10.22 -0.07 -32.52
N ALA A 93 11.41 -0.68 -32.60
CA ALA A 93 12.61 -0.05 -33.14
C ALA A 93 12.77 -0.33 -34.64
N ALA A 94 11.87 0.22 -35.47
CA ALA A 94 12.10 0.41 -36.89
C ALA A 94 11.81 1.88 -37.24
N PRO A 95 12.78 2.66 -37.75
CA PRO A 95 12.56 4.05 -38.09
C PRO A 95 11.92 4.14 -39.47
N SER A 96 10.71 4.69 -39.57
CA SER A 96 10.14 5.09 -40.86
C SER A 96 9.28 6.33 -40.70
N ALA A 97 9.90 7.45 -41.08
CA ALA A 97 9.35 8.65 -41.72
C ALA A 97 8.24 9.48 -41.02
N PRO A 98 8.26 10.82 -41.18
CA PRO A 98 7.27 11.72 -40.60
C PRO A 98 6.05 11.80 -41.52
N GLY A 99 4.86 11.55 -40.97
CA GLY A 99 3.63 11.66 -41.74
C GLY A 99 2.36 11.61 -40.89
N PHE A 100 1.65 12.73 -40.92
CA PHE A 100 0.21 12.89 -40.75
C PHE A 100 -0.43 12.88 -39.34
N MET A 101 -1.16 13.99 -39.14
CA MET A 101 -2.29 14.19 -38.23
C MET A 101 -3.21 12.97 -38.12
N GLU A 102 -3.57 12.58 -36.89
CA GLU A 102 -4.97 12.33 -36.53
C GLU A 102 -5.21 12.48 -35.01
N VAL A 103 -6.45 12.86 -34.68
CA VAL A 103 -6.96 13.45 -33.43
C VAL A 103 -7.16 12.37 -32.32
N PRO A 104 -7.13 12.73 -31.01
CA PRO A 104 -6.61 11.84 -29.97
C PRO A 104 -7.65 10.85 -29.43
N ALA A 105 -7.25 9.57 -29.39
CA ALA A 105 -7.94 8.56 -28.63
C ALA A 105 -7.75 8.83 -27.12
N ARG A 106 -8.88 9.03 -26.44
CA ARG A 106 -8.99 8.96 -24.97
C ARG A 106 -8.51 7.60 -24.47
N ALA A 107 -7.29 7.55 -23.97
CA ALA A 107 -6.88 6.70 -22.87
C ALA A 107 -5.73 7.43 -22.19
N ASN A 108 -5.94 7.86 -20.95
CA ASN A 108 -4.99 8.61 -20.14
C ASN A 108 -3.82 7.71 -19.68
N ALA A 109 -3.18 7.00 -20.62
CA ALA A 109 -1.90 6.38 -20.41
C ALA A 109 -0.87 7.49 -20.58
N MET A 110 -0.50 8.11 -19.46
CA MET A 110 0.68 8.97 -19.45
C MET A 110 1.85 8.23 -20.07
N PRO A 111 2.69 8.89 -20.88
CA PRO A 111 3.94 8.30 -21.31
C PRO A 111 4.74 7.93 -20.04
N ALA A 112 5.18 6.67 -19.95
CA ALA A 112 5.98 6.12 -18.85
C ALA A 112 7.02 7.08 -18.21
N PRO A 113 7.77 7.92 -18.95
CA PRO A 113 8.71 8.88 -18.33
C PRO A 113 8.06 9.91 -17.39
N GLN A 114 6.79 10.28 -17.59
CA GLN A 114 6.11 11.26 -16.74
C GLN A 114 5.65 10.64 -15.42
N GLN A 115 5.27 9.35 -15.41
CA GLN A 115 4.95 8.64 -14.17
C GLN A 115 6.18 8.45 -13.28
N ASP A 116 7.35 8.21 -13.86
CA ASP A 116 8.60 8.10 -13.11
C ASP A 116 8.96 9.43 -12.43
N LEU A 117 8.84 10.55 -13.14
CA LEU A 117 9.03 11.89 -12.58
C LEU A 117 8.04 12.20 -11.45
N VAL A 118 6.75 11.90 -11.64
CA VAL A 118 5.73 12.08 -10.60
C VAL A 118 6.08 11.25 -9.36
N SER A 119 6.49 9.99 -9.54
CA SER A 119 6.90 9.11 -8.46
C SER A 119 8.11 9.65 -7.70
N GLY A 120 9.09 10.21 -8.41
CA GLY A 120 10.25 10.91 -7.83
C GLY A 120 9.83 12.10 -6.98
N PHE A 121 8.99 12.98 -7.52
CA PHE A 121 8.47 14.15 -6.78
C PHE A 121 7.67 13.75 -5.54
N LEU A 122 6.87 12.70 -5.59
CA LEU A 122 6.13 12.22 -4.42
C LEU A 122 7.07 11.70 -3.32
N ARG A 123 8.16 11.01 -3.71
CA ARG A 123 9.17 10.52 -2.78
C ARG A 123 10.00 11.64 -2.15
N ASP A 124 10.33 12.67 -2.93
CA ASP A 124 10.98 13.88 -2.42
C ASP A 124 10.06 14.65 -1.48
N ALA A 125 8.76 14.72 -1.76
CA ALA A 125 7.76 15.31 -0.88
C ALA A 125 7.67 14.59 0.47
N GLU A 126 7.68 13.25 0.47
CA GLU A 126 7.70 12.45 1.70
C GLU A 126 8.97 12.67 2.50
N THR A 127 10.12 12.76 1.82
CA THR A 127 11.42 13.04 2.47
C THR A 127 11.43 14.43 3.09
N ALA A 128 10.98 15.45 2.36
CA ALA A 128 10.87 16.82 2.86
C ALA A 128 9.88 16.93 4.05
N MET A 129 8.81 16.13 4.05
CA MET A 129 7.86 16.03 5.16
C MET A 129 8.47 15.35 6.40
N ALA A 130 9.39 14.39 6.20
CA ALA A 130 10.16 13.77 7.29
C ALA A 130 11.17 14.75 7.90
N GLU A 131 11.76 15.62 7.08
CA GLU A 131 12.68 16.69 7.50
C GLU A 131 11.98 17.94 8.07
N LEU A 132 10.65 17.93 8.26
CA LEU A 132 9.84 19.09 8.68
C LEU A 132 9.90 20.30 7.72
N LYS A 133 10.36 20.10 6.47
CA LYS A 133 10.43 21.14 5.42
C LYS A 133 9.13 21.17 4.63
N PHE A 134 8.04 21.59 5.27
CA PHE A 134 6.69 21.56 4.70
C PHE A 134 6.56 22.40 3.41
N ASP A 135 7.27 23.52 3.28
CA ASP A 135 7.27 24.34 2.06
C ASP A 135 7.82 23.58 0.85
N LYS A 136 8.94 22.86 1.02
CA LYS A 136 9.50 22.02 -0.04
C LYS A 136 8.56 20.89 -0.40
N ALA A 137 7.97 20.24 0.61
CA ALA A 137 7.00 19.17 0.39
C ALA A 137 5.79 19.65 -0.43
N LYS A 138 5.25 20.84 -0.15
CA LYS A 138 4.17 21.46 -0.95
C LYS A 138 4.59 21.68 -2.40
N THR A 139 5.78 22.24 -2.64
CA THR A 139 6.30 22.48 -3.99
C THR A 139 6.46 21.18 -4.78
N TYR A 140 6.96 20.11 -4.16
CA TYR A 140 7.10 18.81 -4.82
C TYR A 140 5.74 18.19 -5.17
N VAL A 141 4.76 18.27 -4.25
CA VAL A 141 3.40 17.78 -4.51
C VAL A 141 2.68 18.64 -5.57
N GLU A 142 2.93 19.94 -5.60
CA GLU A 142 2.36 20.82 -6.64
C GLU A 142 2.95 20.49 -8.02
N SER A 143 4.26 20.26 -8.11
CA SER A 143 4.92 19.79 -9.33
C SER A 143 4.33 18.45 -9.79
N ALA A 144 4.14 17.50 -8.87
CA ALA A 144 3.48 16.23 -9.15
C ALA A 144 2.05 16.42 -9.66
N ARG A 145 1.25 17.33 -9.08
CA ARG A 145 -0.12 17.66 -9.52
C ARG A 145 -0.19 18.36 -10.87
N ARG A 146 0.80 19.19 -11.21
CA ARG A 146 0.87 19.86 -12.52
C ARG A 146 1.13 18.86 -13.64
N ILE A 147 1.91 17.83 -13.34
CA ILE A 147 2.21 16.75 -14.27
C ILE A 147 1.02 15.79 -14.33
N ASP A 148 0.56 15.28 -13.19
CA ASP A 148 -0.57 14.36 -13.08
C ASP A 148 -1.68 14.89 -12.16
N PRO A 149 -2.69 15.59 -12.71
CA PRO A 149 -3.81 16.12 -11.94
C PRO A 149 -4.80 15.03 -11.49
N ALA A 150 -4.73 13.82 -12.04
CA ALA A 150 -5.59 12.70 -11.66
C ALA A 150 -4.98 11.85 -10.52
N ASN A 151 -3.76 12.18 -10.08
CA ASN A 151 -3.05 11.39 -9.09
C ASN A 151 -3.67 11.48 -7.69
N SER A 152 -4.22 10.36 -7.22
CA SER A 152 -4.81 10.25 -5.88
C SER A 152 -3.75 10.35 -4.76
N GLN A 153 -2.51 9.92 -5.01
CA GLN A 153 -1.42 9.99 -4.02
C GLN A 153 -0.95 11.42 -3.80
N ALA A 154 -0.85 12.23 -4.86
CA ALA A 154 -0.52 13.64 -4.75
C ALA A 154 -1.58 14.41 -3.93
N ALA A 155 -2.86 14.12 -4.14
CA ALA A 155 -3.96 14.70 -3.36
C ALA A 155 -3.90 14.29 -1.88
N PHE A 156 -3.60 13.01 -1.60
CA PHE A 156 -3.43 12.50 -0.23
C PHE A 156 -2.25 13.17 0.48
N LEU A 157 -1.08 13.23 -0.16
CA LEU A 157 0.13 13.86 0.38
C LEU A 157 -0.08 15.36 0.64
N ALA A 158 -0.76 16.07 -0.26
CA ALA A 158 -1.10 17.48 -0.06
C ALA A 158 -1.92 17.72 1.23
N ARG A 159 -2.91 16.87 1.51
CA ARG A 159 -3.71 16.95 2.75
C ARG A 159 -2.85 16.64 3.97
N ARG A 160 -2.09 15.57 3.90
CA ARG A 160 -1.23 15.11 5.00
C ARG A 160 -0.16 16.13 5.39
N ILE A 161 0.42 16.83 4.41
CA ILE A 161 1.37 17.93 4.64
C ILE A 161 0.71 19.06 5.41
N LYS A 162 -0.48 19.51 4.97
CA LYS A 162 -1.24 20.57 5.65
C LYS A 162 -1.63 20.18 7.08
N GLU A 163 -2.09 18.95 7.29
CA GLU A 163 -2.44 18.44 8.61
C GLU A 163 -1.22 18.40 9.55
N ARG A 164 -0.07 17.93 9.06
CA ARG A 164 1.17 17.92 9.86
C ARG A 164 1.68 19.32 10.17
N GLU A 165 1.63 20.23 9.21
CA GLU A 165 2.03 21.62 9.40
C GLU A 165 1.14 22.28 10.47
N LEU A 166 -0.18 22.06 10.41
CA LEU A 166 -1.12 22.60 11.37
C LEU A 166 -0.94 21.96 12.76
N ALA A 167 -0.67 20.66 12.82
CA ALA A 167 -0.31 19.98 14.05
C ALA A 167 1.02 20.48 14.65
N TYR A 168 2.03 20.76 13.81
CA TYR A 168 3.30 21.33 14.23
C TYR A 168 3.11 22.75 14.77
N ALA A 169 2.40 23.61 14.03
CA ALA A 169 2.07 24.97 14.47
C ALA A 169 1.29 24.97 15.79
N ARG A 170 0.30 24.07 15.93
CA ARG A 170 -0.45 23.92 17.19
C ARG A 170 0.45 23.45 18.33
N LYS A 171 1.39 22.53 18.07
CA LYS A 171 2.34 22.05 19.07
C LYS A 171 3.29 23.16 19.52
N GLU A 172 3.81 23.97 18.61
CA GLU A 172 4.62 25.14 18.97
C GLU A 172 3.81 26.20 19.73
N MET A 173 2.53 26.36 19.39
CA MET A 173 1.65 27.32 20.05
C MET A 173 1.15 26.86 21.43
N THR A 174 1.17 25.56 21.72
CA THR A 174 0.76 25.00 23.03
C THR A 174 1.93 24.93 24.03
N ILE A 175 3.17 25.14 23.56
CA ILE A 175 4.39 25.07 24.38
C ILE A 175 4.87 26.48 24.83
N ASN A 176 4.21 27.56 24.40
CA ASN A 176 4.44 28.92 24.93
C ASN A 176 3.43 29.29 26.02
#